data_AF-A0A959LXV2-F1
#
_entry.id   AF-A0A959LXV2-F1
#
_cell.length_a   1.000
_cell.length_b   1.000
_cell.length_c   1.000
_cell.angle_alpha   90.00
_cell.angle_beta   90.00
_cell.angle_gamma   90.00
#
_symmetry.space_group_name_H-M   'P 1'
#
loop_
_entity.id
_entity.type
_entity.pdbx_description
1 polymer ?
#
loop_
_entity_poly.entity_id
_entity_poly.type
_entity_poly.pdbx_seq_one_letter_code
_entity_poly.pdbx_strand_id
1 'polypeptide(L)'
;MLINKDPSIKEVIERVFAHFGYNFFEKYIEDDQEKIVDFWEPDLCAIGLKKQEKVIYISSWENRENPIDKVMYHVEFEIIDQNTLETNHLVKEISGISIKI
;
A
#
# COMPACT_ATOMS: atom_id res chain seq x y z
N MET A 1 1.30 13.02 -4.49
CA MET A 1 1.00 13.57 -3.15
C MET A 1 -0.43 13.23 -2.80
N LEU A 2 -0.67 12.59 -1.64
CA LEU A 2 -1.98 12.12 -1.16
C LEU A 2 -3.15 13.11 -1.36
N ILE A 3 -2.86 14.41 -1.33
CA ILE A 3 -3.83 15.50 -1.54
C ILE A 3 -4.68 15.31 -2.80
N ASN A 4 -4.11 14.76 -3.89
CA ASN A 4 -4.79 14.62 -5.19
C ASN A 4 -5.44 13.23 -5.41
N LYS A 5 -5.50 12.36 -4.40
CA LYS A 5 -6.09 11.02 -4.52
C LYS A 5 -7.59 11.02 -4.26
N ASP A 6 -8.24 10.03 -4.86
CA ASP A 6 -9.65 9.71 -4.64
C ASP A 6 -9.97 9.61 -3.14
N PRO A 7 -11.07 10.21 -2.65
CA PRO A 7 -11.47 10.15 -1.25
C PRO A 7 -11.53 8.73 -0.66
N SER A 8 -11.92 7.73 -1.45
CA SER A 8 -11.99 6.33 -1.02
C SER A 8 -10.62 5.74 -0.67
N ILE A 9 -9.57 6.14 -1.42
CA ILE A 9 -8.19 5.70 -1.19
C ILE A 9 -7.66 6.30 0.12
N LYS A 10 -7.99 7.56 0.39
CA LYS A 10 -7.62 8.23 1.65
C LYS A 10 -8.24 7.51 2.85
N GLU A 11 -9.51 7.13 2.74
CA GLU A 11 -10.20 6.40 3.81
C GLU A 11 -9.58 5.02 4.08
N VAL A 12 -9.20 4.27 3.04
CA VAL A 12 -8.50 2.99 3.19
C VAL A 12 -7.15 3.17 3.90
N ILE A 13 -6.35 4.16 3.47
CA ILE A 13 -5.07 4.49 4.10
C ILE A 13 -5.26 4.83 5.57
N GLU A 14 -6.23 5.71 5.88
CA GLU A 14 -6.54 6.10 7.26
C GLU A 14 -6.97 4.91 8.11
N ARG A 15 -7.77 3.98 7.57
CA ARG A 15 -8.19 2.76 8.27
C ARG A 15 -7.02 1.79 8.54
N VAL A 16 -6.15 1.58 7.55
CA VAL A 16 -4.92 0.77 7.72
C VAL A 16 -4.03 1.40 8.79
N PHE A 17 -3.85 2.72 8.74
CA PHE A 17 -3.06 3.46 9.73
C PHE A 17 -3.68 3.44 11.12
N ALA A 18 -5.01 3.53 11.24
CA ALA A 18 -5.71 3.40 12.50
C ALA A 18 -5.57 2.00 13.11
N HIS A 19 -5.57 0.95 12.28
CA HIS A 19 -5.45 -0.43 12.75
C HIS A 19 -4.04 -0.77 13.27
N PHE A 20 -3.00 -0.40 12.52
CA PHE A 20 -1.61 -0.74 12.85
C PHE A 20 -0.87 0.34 13.65
N GLY A 21 -1.38 1.57 13.65
CA GLY A 21 -0.75 2.76 14.23
C GLY A 21 0.31 3.39 13.31
N TYR A 22 0.32 4.72 13.23
CA TYR A 22 1.25 5.48 12.38
C TYR A 22 2.73 5.11 12.62
N ASN A 23 3.13 4.99 13.89
CA ASN A 23 4.51 4.67 14.28
C ASN A 23 4.97 3.28 13.78
N PHE A 24 4.05 2.37 13.49
CA PHE A 24 4.40 1.06 12.93
C PHE A 24 5.01 1.19 11.54
N PHE A 25 4.53 2.13 10.72
CA PHE A 25 4.95 2.30 9.34
C PHE A 25 6.24 3.11 9.22
N GLU A 26 6.52 4.01 10.17
CA GLU A 26 7.74 4.85 10.17
C GLU A 26 9.02 4.03 10.12
N LYS A 27 9.04 2.81 10.67
CA LYS A 27 10.22 1.93 10.62
C LYS A 27 10.52 1.33 9.23
N TYR A 28 9.57 1.49 8.30
CA TYR A 28 9.59 1.00 6.92
C TYR A 28 9.48 2.12 5.89
N ILE A 29 9.78 3.37 6.28
CA ILE A 29 9.85 4.51 5.37
C ILE A 29 11.23 5.13 5.59
N GLU A 30 12.04 5.14 4.53
CA GLU A 30 13.42 5.65 4.61
C GLU A 30 13.54 7.14 4.26
N ASP A 31 12.55 7.72 3.59
CA ASP A 31 12.54 9.15 3.20
C ASP A 31 11.28 9.86 3.73
N ASP A 32 11.47 10.94 4.51
CA ASP A 32 10.39 11.69 5.18
C ASP A 32 9.41 12.35 4.19
N GLN A 33 9.75 12.41 2.89
CA GLN A 33 8.89 12.94 1.82
C GLN A 33 7.96 11.89 1.17
N GLU A 34 8.18 10.59 1.43
CA GLU A 34 7.50 9.47 0.76
C GLU A 34 6.88 8.49 1.77
N LYS A 35 6.33 8.98 2.89
CA LYS A 35 5.74 8.14 3.96
C LYS A 35 4.66 7.14 3.51
N ILE A 36 4.17 7.27 2.29
CA ILE A 36 3.36 6.29 1.58
C ILE A 36 3.80 6.45 0.14
N VAL A 37 4.54 5.48 -0.38
CA VAL A 37 5.04 5.61 -1.75
C VAL A 37 3.80 5.59 -2.64
N ASP A 38 3.56 6.73 -3.28
CA ASP A 38 2.48 7.01 -4.22
C ASP A 38 2.79 6.29 -5.54
N PHE A 39 3.00 4.97 -5.46
CA PHE A 39 3.23 4.15 -6.64
C PHE A 39 1.95 3.45 -7.06
N TRP A 40 1.70 3.64 -8.35
CA TRP A 40 0.77 2.95 -9.22
C TRP A 40 -0.73 3.20 -9.02
N GLU A 41 -1.28 3.84 -10.06
CA GLU A 41 -2.69 3.93 -10.44
C GLU A 41 -3.70 4.30 -9.33
N PRO A 42 -4.27 5.53 -9.39
CA PRO A 42 -5.47 5.91 -8.62
C PRO A 42 -6.62 4.90 -8.76
N ASP A 43 -6.57 4.02 -9.74
CA ASP A 43 -7.59 3.03 -10.04
C ASP A 43 -7.47 1.77 -9.15
N LEU A 44 -6.30 1.50 -8.56
CA LEU A 44 -5.99 0.25 -7.85
C LEU A 44 -5.97 0.36 -6.32
N CYS A 45 -6.20 1.56 -5.76
CA CYS A 45 -6.17 1.82 -4.32
C CYS A 45 -5.00 1.10 -3.61
N ALA A 46 -3.78 1.45 -4.03
CA ALA A 46 -2.57 0.80 -3.59
C ALA A 46 -1.67 1.68 -2.70
N ILE A 47 -0.86 1.02 -1.88
CA ILE A 47 0.07 1.58 -0.92
C ILE A 47 1.39 0.80 -0.99
N GLY A 48 2.50 1.49 -1.24
CA GLY A 48 3.84 0.93 -1.11
C GLY A 48 4.52 1.35 0.21
N LEU A 49 5.11 0.41 0.93
CA LEU A 49 5.98 0.63 2.08
C LEU A 49 7.41 0.20 1.73
N LYS A 50 8.39 1.10 1.76
CA LYS A 50 9.76 0.85 1.26
C LYS A 50 10.83 1.06 2.33
N LYS A 51 11.67 0.03 2.51
CA LYS A 51 12.91 0.10 3.27
C LYS A 51 14.07 -0.47 2.46
N GLN A 52 15.00 0.39 2.06
CA GLN A 52 16.10 0.04 1.15
C GLN A 52 15.55 -0.61 -0.13
N GLU A 53 16.06 -1.77 -0.50
CA GLU A 53 15.61 -2.56 -1.65
C GLU A 53 14.32 -3.36 -1.39
N LYS A 54 13.72 -3.28 -0.20
CA LYS A 54 12.54 -4.06 0.18
C LYS A 54 11.29 -3.21 0.09
N VAL A 55 10.28 -3.72 -0.61
CA VAL A 55 8.97 -3.09 -0.72
C VAL A 55 7.89 -4.06 -0.22
N ILE A 56 6.92 -3.53 0.50
CA ILE A 56 5.63 -4.19 0.74
C ILE A 56 4.60 -3.40 -0.04
N TYR A 57 4.03 -4.00 -1.07
CA TYR A 57 2.98 -3.40 -1.88
C TYR A 57 1.63 -3.97 -1.43
N ILE A 58 0.68 -3.10 -1.15
CA ILE A 58 -0.68 -3.45 -0.71
C ILE A 58 -1.63 -2.82 -1.70
N SER A 59 -2.45 -3.59 -2.38
CA SER A 59 -3.46 -3.08 -3.33
C SER A 59 -4.82 -3.70 -3.07
N SER A 60 -5.88 -3.08 -3.58
CA SER A 60 -7.21 -3.69 -3.60
C SER A 60 -7.70 -3.82 -5.03
N TRP A 61 -8.29 -4.95 -5.36
CA TRP A 61 -9.09 -5.06 -6.58
C TRP A 61 -10.55 -4.80 -6.18
N GLU A 62 -11.29 -4.04 -6.99
CA GLU A 62 -12.75 -3.84 -6.86
C GLU A 62 -13.29 -2.76 -5.88
N ASN A 63 -12.46 -1.83 -5.37
CA ASN A 63 -12.95 -0.79 -4.44
C ASN A 63 -13.96 0.20 -5.08
N ARG A 64 -13.96 0.36 -6.41
CA ARG A 64 -14.85 1.33 -7.08
C ARG A 64 -16.34 1.01 -6.99
N GLU A 65 -16.70 -0.26 -6.82
CA GLU A 65 -18.11 -0.72 -6.88
C GLU A 65 -18.58 -1.41 -5.59
N ASN A 66 -17.66 -1.75 -4.69
CA ASN A 66 -17.98 -2.49 -3.47
C ASN A 66 -17.91 -1.61 -2.21
N PRO A 67 -18.80 -1.82 -1.24
CA PRO A 67 -18.66 -1.26 0.10
C PRO A 67 -17.32 -1.65 0.73
N ILE A 68 -16.73 -0.75 1.52
CA ILE A 68 -15.37 -0.90 2.07
C ILE A 68 -15.18 -2.17 2.93
N ASP A 69 -16.25 -2.65 3.58
CA ASP A 69 -16.27 -3.88 4.38
C ASP A 69 -16.24 -5.17 3.53
N LYS A 70 -16.39 -5.04 2.21
CA LYS A 70 -16.28 -6.14 1.23
C LYS A 70 -15.03 -6.06 0.38
N VAL A 71 -14.21 -5.03 0.56
CA VAL A 71 -12.97 -4.86 -0.20
C VAL A 71 -11.98 -5.94 0.20
N MET A 72 -11.42 -6.59 -0.82
CA MET A 72 -10.37 -7.59 -0.67
C MET A 72 -9.04 -6.99 -1.08
N TYR A 73 -8.02 -7.29 -0.30
CA TYR A 73 -6.67 -6.78 -0.48
C TYR A 73 -5.73 -7.88 -0.94
N HIS A 74 -4.73 -7.42 -1.66
CA HIS A 74 -3.59 -8.15 -2.14
C HIS A 74 -2.33 -7.52 -1.56
N VAL A 75 -1.39 -8.35 -1.10
CA VAL A 75 -0.14 -7.90 -0.49
C VAL A 75 1.03 -8.64 -1.09
N GLU A 76 1.95 -7.91 -1.69
CA GLU A 76 3.19 -8.38 -2.28
C GLU A 76 4.38 -7.90 -1.45
N PHE A 77 5.35 -8.78 -1.24
CA PHE A 77 6.62 -8.50 -0.61
C PHE A 77 7.69 -8.64 -1.68
N GLU A 78 8.35 -7.54 -2.03
CA GLU A 78 9.22 -7.44 -3.19
C GLU A 78 10.63 -7.01 -2.80
N ILE A 79 11.61 -7.48 -3.55
CA ILE A 79 12.93 -6.87 -3.67
C ILE A 79 12.95 -6.11 -4.99
N ILE A 80 13.31 -4.83 -4.94
CA ILE A 80 13.34 -3.92 -6.09
C ILE A 80 14.78 -3.50 -6.42
N ASP A 81 15.03 -3.09 -7.67
CA ASP A 81 16.23 -2.36 -8.02
C ASP A 81 16.13 -0.94 -7.46
N GLN A 82 17.16 -0.47 -6.75
CA GLN A 82 17.09 0.86 -6.11
C GLN A 82 17.18 2.03 -7.08
N ASN A 83 17.69 1.81 -8.30
CA ASN A 83 17.82 2.84 -9.32
C ASN A 83 16.57 2.90 -10.21
N THR A 84 16.03 1.75 -10.61
CA THR A 84 14.86 1.69 -11.52
C THR A 84 13.53 1.59 -10.78
N LEU A 85 13.53 1.17 -9.51
CA LEU A 85 12.35 0.83 -8.70
C LEU A 85 11.51 -0.33 -9.26
N GLU A 86 12.04 -1.06 -10.24
CA GLU A 86 11.38 -2.24 -10.79
C GLU A 86 11.55 -3.43 -9.85
N THR A 87 10.55 -4.32 -9.83
CA THR A 87 10.60 -5.56 -9.08
C THR A 87 11.69 -6.48 -9.65
N ASN A 88 12.75 -6.68 -8.86
CA ASN A 88 13.77 -7.69 -9.14
C ASN A 88 13.29 -9.08 -8.75
N HIS A 89 12.60 -9.19 -7.60
CA HIS A 89 12.16 -10.48 -7.07
C HIS A 89 10.92 -10.36 -6.16
N LEU A 90 9.88 -11.14 -6.46
CA LEU A 90 8.74 -11.33 -5.57
C LEU A 90 9.07 -12.37 -4.50
N VAL A 91 9.16 -11.93 -3.25
CA VAL A 91 9.48 -12.78 -2.09
C VAL A 91 8.25 -13.55 -1.63
N LYS A 92 7.10 -12.88 -1.57
CA LYS A 92 5.85 -13.46 -1.07
C LYS A 92 4.66 -12.68 -1.58
N GLU A 93 3.55 -13.38 -1.75
CA GLU A 93 2.26 -12.82 -2.11
C GLU A 93 1.19 -13.36 -1.16
N ILE A 94 0.22 -12.51 -0.82
CA ILE A 94 -0.97 -12.88 -0.05
C ILE A 94 -2.19 -12.20 -0.68
N SER A 95 -3.18 -13.01 -1.06
CA SER A 95 -4.40 -12.56 -1.71
C SER A 95 -5.65 -12.83 -0.85
N GLY A 96 -6.70 -12.05 -1.07
CA GLY A 96 -8.01 -12.27 -0.45
C GLY A 96 -8.06 -11.88 1.04
N ILE A 97 -7.23 -10.93 1.45
CA ILE A 97 -7.24 -10.40 2.81
C ILE A 97 -8.43 -9.44 2.91
N SER A 98 -9.35 -9.67 3.84
CA SER A 98 -10.32 -8.66 4.23
C SER A 98 -9.85 -7.99 5.50
N ILE A 99 -9.90 -6.67 5.55
CA ILE A 99 -9.71 -5.93 6.80
C ILE A 99 -11.08 -5.88 7.47
N LYS A 100 -11.42 -6.93 8.22
CA LYS A 100 -12.54 -6.87 9.16
C LYS A 100 -12.10 -6.00 10.33
N ILE A 101 -12.58 -4.77 10.36
CA ILE A 101 -12.47 -3.85 11.50
C ILE A 101 -13.70 -4.06 12.39
#